data_AF-A0A947EVV1-F1
#
_entry.id   AF-A0A947EVV1-F1
#
_cell.length_a   1.000
_cell.length_b   1.000
_cell.length_c   1.000
_cell.angle_alpha   90.00
_cell.angle_beta   90.00
_cell.angle_gamma   90.00
#
_symmetry.space_group_name_H-M   'P 1'
#
loop_
_entity.id
_entity.type
_entity.pdbx_description
1 polymer ?
#
loop_
_entity_poly.entity_id
_entity_poly.type
_entity_poly.pdbx_seq_one_letter_code
_entity_poly.pdbx_strand_id
1 'polypeptide(L)'
;MKQLLFQEFEEVSAKQWKQKIQADLKGADYNEKLVTRTLHGINIKPFYSSEDIEESLKVSNPAHWNICEKIYVTSAEAAHKKALQKLQKGTEAIWFILPSKEIDCEELLKDLPSGLTIYFKPEFHDAEFIQELDTVILKKEFKAYLQTDIIGKLARTGNWFDNMNSDHEELEKIVQNSKNFESVISINLGLYQNAGATIPQQLAYAMAQATEYLNHLSGLDFSEEQKANFKFQFHVSVGSDYFFEISKIRALRWLFATVAKEFGFSSTCHILAEPTKRTKTLYDYNVNLLRT
;
A
#
# COMPACT_ATOMS: atom_id res chain seq x y z
N MET A 1 32.89 -4.11 -25.64
CA MET A 1 31.98 -4.37 -26.78
C MET A 1 30.80 -5.16 -26.23
N LYS A 2 29.55 -4.71 -26.38
CA LYS A 2 28.39 -5.58 -26.05
C LYS A 2 28.36 -6.68 -27.10
N GLN A 3 28.45 -7.94 -26.68
CA GLN A 3 28.30 -9.07 -27.58
C GLN A 3 26.84 -9.14 -28.02
N LEU A 4 26.60 -8.95 -29.32
CA LEU A 4 25.26 -9.05 -29.90
C LEU A 4 25.02 -10.53 -30.21
N LEU A 5 24.07 -11.13 -29.49
CA LEU A 5 23.65 -12.52 -29.71
C LEU A 5 22.60 -12.58 -30.83
N PHE A 6 22.47 -13.74 -31.48
CA PHE A 6 21.43 -14.05 -32.49
C PHE A 6 21.49 -13.27 -33.83
N GLN A 7 22.60 -12.61 -34.15
CA GLN A 7 22.75 -11.89 -35.44
C GLN A 7 22.71 -12.79 -36.68
N GLU A 8 22.97 -14.10 -36.51
CA GLU A 8 22.96 -15.08 -37.59
C GLU A 8 21.54 -15.54 -37.97
N PHE A 9 20.51 -15.12 -37.22
CA PHE A 9 19.12 -15.50 -37.44
C PHE A 9 18.29 -14.30 -37.86
N GLU A 10 17.29 -14.53 -38.72
CA GLU A 10 16.29 -13.52 -39.04
C GLU A 10 15.43 -13.20 -37.81
N GLU A 11 15.05 -11.92 -37.66
CA GLU A 11 14.15 -11.50 -36.60
C GLU A 11 12.77 -12.14 -36.77
N VAL A 12 12.21 -12.61 -35.65
CA VAL A 12 10.89 -13.24 -35.64
C VAL A 12 9.85 -12.23 -35.18
N SER A 13 8.95 -11.85 -36.09
CA SER A 13 7.83 -10.94 -35.78
C SER A 13 6.76 -11.61 -34.91
N ALA A 14 5.98 -10.80 -34.18
CA ALA A 14 4.83 -11.28 -33.41
C ALA A 14 3.82 -12.05 -34.28
N LYS A 15 3.67 -11.65 -35.55
CA LYS A 15 2.83 -12.33 -36.54
C LYS A 15 3.35 -13.73 -36.87
N GLN A 16 4.64 -13.88 -37.16
CA GLN A 16 5.24 -15.19 -37.44
C GLN A 16 5.10 -16.13 -36.23
N TRP A 17 5.32 -15.60 -35.02
CA TRP A 17 5.13 -16.34 -33.78
C TRP A 17 3.67 -16.82 -33.61
N LYS A 18 2.70 -15.94 -33.86
CA LYS A 18 1.27 -16.27 -33.79
C LYS A 18 0.87 -17.32 -34.82
N GLN A 19 1.38 -17.23 -36.05
CA GLN A 19 1.13 -18.23 -37.10
C GLN A 19 1.67 -19.61 -36.70
N LYS A 20 2.86 -19.66 -36.10
CA LYS A 20 3.43 -20.91 -35.60
C LYS A 20 2.57 -21.54 -34.50
N ILE A 21 2.12 -20.74 -33.53
CA ILE A 21 1.19 -21.20 -32.49
C ILE A 21 -0.10 -21.76 -33.12
N GLN A 22 -0.69 -21.06 -34.09
CA GLN A 22 -1.92 -21.50 -34.75
C GLN A 22 -1.74 -22.84 -35.49
N ALA A 23 -0.60 -23.05 -36.14
CA ALA A 23 -0.27 -24.33 -36.76
C ALA A 23 -0.17 -25.45 -35.71
N ASP A 24 0.47 -25.18 -34.57
CA ASP A 24 0.65 -26.15 -33.49
C ASP A 24 -0.65 -26.47 -32.73
N LEU A 25 -1.64 -25.57 -32.77
CA LEU A 25 -2.99 -25.78 -32.23
C LEU A 25 -3.84 -26.75 -33.07
N LYS A 26 -3.40 -27.15 -34.27
CA LYS A 26 -4.06 -28.16 -35.14
C LYS A 26 -5.57 -27.91 -35.32
N GLY A 27 -5.97 -26.66 -35.50
CA GLY A 27 -7.36 -26.24 -35.71
C GLY A 27 -8.15 -25.90 -34.45
N ALA A 28 -7.57 -26.03 -33.25
CA ALA A 28 -8.19 -25.50 -32.03
C ALA A 28 -8.14 -23.96 -32.00
N ASP A 29 -9.17 -23.33 -31.43
CA ASP A 29 -9.24 -21.87 -31.36
C ASP A 29 -8.19 -21.30 -30.39
N TYR A 30 -7.45 -20.29 -30.87
CA TYR A 30 -6.37 -19.65 -30.12
C TYR A 30 -6.88 -18.92 -28.87
N ASN A 31 -7.99 -18.20 -28.98
CA ASN A 31 -8.54 -17.40 -27.88
C ASN A 31 -9.17 -18.29 -26.81
N GLU A 32 -9.80 -19.39 -27.20
CA GLU A 32 -10.36 -20.35 -26.25
C GLU A 32 -9.29 -21.18 -25.54
N LYS A 33 -8.20 -21.54 -26.23
CA LYS A 33 -7.17 -22.43 -25.66
C LYS A 33 -6.07 -21.73 -24.89
N LEU A 34 -5.66 -20.54 -25.32
CA LEU A 34 -4.42 -19.93 -24.84
C LEU A 34 -4.61 -18.58 -24.14
N VAL A 35 -5.73 -17.89 -24.37
CA VAL A 35 -6.00 -16.64 -23.67
C VAL A 35 -6.59 -16.96 -22.30
N THR A 36 -5.89 -16.53 -21.24
CA THR A 36 -6.38 -16.72 -19.88
C THR A 36 -7.35 -15.61 -19.53
N ARG A 37 -8.62 -15.96 -19.32
CA ARG A 37 -9.64 -15.04 -18.81
C ARG A 37 -9.51 -14.92 -17.30
N THR A 38 -9.20 -13.74 -16.82
CA THR A 38 -9.02 -13.50 -15.38
C THR A 38 -10.29 -12.97 -14.74
N LEU A 39 -10.41 -13.18 -13.43
CA LEU A 39 -11.48 -12.58 -12.62
C LEU A 39 -11.37 -11.05 -12.53
N HIS A 40 -10.25 -10.47 -12.98
CA HIS A 40 -10.02 -9.03 -13.00
C HIS A 40 -10.59 -8.35 -14.25
N GLY A 41 -11.20 -9.11 -15.18
CA GLY A 41 -11.69 -8.57 -16.45
C GLY A 41 -10.57 -8.19 -17.43
N ILE A 42 -9.33 -8.60 -17.15
CA ILE A 42 -8.15 -8.36 -17.98
C ILE A 42 -7.67 -9.71 -18.51
N ASN A 43 -7.70 -9.89 -19.83
CA ASN A 43 -7.27 -11.14 -20.44
C ASN A 43 -5.75 -11.19 -20.58
N ILE A 44 -5.13 -12.33 -20.27
CA ILE A 44 -3.70 -12.55 -20.45
C ILE A 44 -3.47 -13.27 -21.78
N LYS A 45 -2.70 -12.65 -22.67
CA LYS A 45 -2.20 -13.30 -23.90
C LYS A 45 -1.11 -14.32 -23.54
N PRO A 46 -0.96 -15.42 -24.30
CA PRO A 46 0.09 -16.41 -24.06
C PRO A 46 1.51 -15.88 -24.33
N PHE A 47 1.64 -14.77 -25.06
CA PHE A 47 2.90 -14.06 -25.24
C PHE A 47 2.63 -12.55 -25.40
N TYR A 48 3.66 -11.76 -25.11
CA TYR A 48 3.72 -10.32 -25.34
C TYR A 48 5.02 -9.99 -26.07
N SER A 49 5.00 -8.94 -26.90
CA SER A 49 6.12 -8.48 -27.71
C SER A 49 6.35 -6.98 -27.53
N SER A 50 7.37 -6.42 -28.18
CA SER A 50 7.57 -4.97 -28.22
C SER A 50 6.39 -4.21 -28.82
N GLU A 51 5.60 -4.85 -29.70
CA GLU A 51 4.38 -4.26 -30.28
C GLU A 51 3.27 -4.06 -29.23
N ASP A 52 3.33 -4.75 -28.09
CA ASP A 52 2.35 -4.62 -26.99
C ASP A 52 2.74 -3.52 -25.97
N ILE A 53 3.85 -2.81 -26.20
CA ILE A 53 4.35 -1.74 -25.34
C ILE A 53 4.17 -0.41 -26.06
N GLU A 54 3.05 0.28 -25.78
CA GLU A 54 2.79 1.61 -26.38
C GLU A 54 3.69 2.69 -25.78
N GLU A 55 3.78 2.76 -24.44
CA GLU A 55 4.69 3.66 -23.71
C GLU A 55 5.23 2.98 -22.45
N SER A 56 6.51 3.21 -22.14
CA SER A 56 7.07 2.73 -20.86
C SER A 56 6.59 3.64 -19.72
N LEU A 57 5.63 3.16 -18.92
CA LEU A 57 5.24 3.84 -17.69
C LEU A 57 6.46 3.99 -16.76
N LYS A 58 6.93 5.23 -16.60
CA LYS A 58 8.01 5.58 -15.68
C LYS A 58 7.46 5.69 -14.26
N VAL A 59 7.34 4.54 -13.61
CA VAL A 59 6.98 4.47 -12.19
C VAL A 59 8.24 4.23 -11.36
N SER A 60 8.46 5.07 -10.35
CA SER A 60 9.56 4.86 -9.40
C SER A 60 9.31 3.58 -8.60
N ASN A 61 10.26 2.65 -8.67
CA ASN A 61 10.26 1.44 -7.84
C ASN A 61 11.36 1.58 -6.78
N PRO A 62 11.08 1.25 -5.50
CA PRO A 62 12.09 1.30 -4.48
C PRO A 62 13.13 0.20 -4.70
N ALA A 63 14.41 0.54 -4.56
CA ALA A 63 15.51 -0.43 -4.62
C ALA A 63 15.64 -1.27 -3.32
N HIS A 64 15.07 -0.76 -2.23
CA HIS A 64 15.13 -1.36 -0.90
C HIS A 64 13.75 -1.30 -0.24
N TRP A 65 13.46 -2.27 0.62
CA TRP A 65 12.27 -2.30 1.46
C TRP A 65 12.69 -2.66 2.89
N ASN A 66 11.84 -2.34 3.86
CA ASN A 66 12.04 -2.74 5.25
C ASN A 66 11.24 -4.00 5.57
N ILE A 67 11.86 -4.95 6.27
CA ILE A 67 11.16 -6.05 6.94
C ILE A 67 10.40 -5.48 8.14
N CYS A 68 9.07 -5.51 8.07
CA CYS A 68 8.20 -4.92 9.08
C CYS A 68 7.46 -5.98 9.90
N GLU A 69 7.48 -5.84 11.22
CA GLU A 69 6.74 -6.72 12.13
C GLU A 69 5.58 -6.00 12.81
N LYS A 70 4.42 -6.67 12.82
CA LYS A 70 3.19 -6.15 13.41
C LYS A 70 3.07 -6.55 14.87
N ILE A 71 2.83 -5.59 15.75
CA ILE A 71 2.68 -5.77 17.19
C ILE A 71 1.35 -5.13 17.62
N TYR A 72 0.45 -5.96 18.15
CA TYR A 72 -0.76 -5.48 18.82
C TYR A 72 -0.40 -5.07 20.25
N VAL A 73 -0.70 -3.83 20.63
CA VAL A 73 -0.25 -3.22 21.89
C VAL A 73 -1.28 -3.46 22.99
N THR A 74 -1.09 -4.51 23.77
CA THR A 74 -1.91 -4.78 24.96
C THR A 74 -1.46 -3.97 26.18
N SER A 75 -0.16 -3.67 26.26
CA SER A 75 0.44 -2.71 27.20
C SER A 75 1.72 -2.14 26.59
N ALA A 76 2.06 -0.91 26.97
CA ALA A 76 3.24 -0.21 26.46
C ALA A 76 4.54 -1.01 26.72
N GLU A 77 4.76 -1.43 27.97
CA GLU A 77 5.94 -2.20 28.39
C GLU A 77 6.10 -3.51 27.61
N ALA A 78 5.02 -4.30 27.48
CA ALA A 78 5.10 -5.61 26.80
C ALA A 78 5.35 -5.44 25.30
N ALA A 79 4.72 -4.44 24.67
CA ALA A 79 4.92 -4.14 23.26
C ALA A 79 6.32 -3.58 22.99
N HIS A 80 6.82 -2.69 23.85
CA HIS A 80 8.19 -2.16 23.80
C HIS A 80 9.22 -3.31 23.86
N LYS A 81 9.12 -4.19 24.87
CA LYS A 81 10.01 -5.35 25.01
C LYS A 81 9.97 -6.26 23.79
N LYS A 82 8.78 -6.48 23.23
CA LYS A 82 8.59 -7.29 22.02
C LYS A 82 9.20 -6.62 20.79
N ALA A 83 9.09 -5.30 20.65
CA ALA A 83 9.70 -4.53 19.58
C ALA A 83 11.23 -4.66 19.62
N LEU A 84 11.87 -4.45 20.78
CA LEU A 84 13.32 -4.66 20.95
C LEU A 84 13.75 -6.08 20.58
N GLN A 85 13.01 -7.10 21.01
CA GLN A 85 13.30 -8.49 20.67
C GLN A 85 13.22 -8.75 19.14
N LYS A 86 12.27 -8.13 18.45
CA LYS A 86 12.11 -8.26 17.00
C LYS A 86 13.23 -7.55 16.24
N LEU A 87 13.61 -6.36 16.67
CA LEU A 87 14.74 -5.62 16.10
C LEU A 87 16.05 -6.42 16.22
N GLN A 88 16.31 -7.04 17.38
CA GLN A 88 17.46 -7.93 17.58
C GLN A 88 17.49 -9.15 16.63
N LYS A 89 16.34 -9.51 16.04
CA LYS A 89 16.18 -10.63 15.10
C LYS A 89 16.13 -10.20 13.63
N GLY A 90 16.56 -8.97 13.32
CA GLY A 90 16.66 -8.47 11.95
C GLY A 90 15.40 -7.80 11.41
N THR A 91 14.44 -7.44 12.27
CA THR A 91 13.33 -6.56 11.87
C THR A 91 13.86 -5.14 11.67
N GLU A 92 13.39 -4.46 10.63
CA GLU A 92 13.87 -3.12 10.23
C GLU A 92 12.82 -2.02 10.42
N ALA A 93 11.55 -2.40 10.62
CA ALA A 93 10.45 -1.49 10.93
C ALA A 93 9.42 -2.14 11.87
N ILE A 94 8.76 -1.33 12.69
CA ILE A 94 7.74 -1.83 13.65
C ILE A 94 6.38 -1.23 13.31
N TRP A 95 5.34 -2.07 13.34
CA TRP A 95 3.96 -1.64 13.12
C TRP A 95 3.12 -1.90 14.36
N PHE A 96 2.87 -0.85 15.13
CA PHE A 96 2.04 -0.89 16.33
C PHE A 96 0.56 -0.72 15.99
N ILE A 97 -0.26 -1.64 16.49
CA ILE A 97 -1.71 -1.51 16.51
C ILE A 97 -2.10 -1.03 17.91
N LEU A 98 -2.70 0.15 18.00
CA LEU A 98 -3.03 0.84 19.23
C LEU A 98 -4.54 0.69 19.51
N PRO A 99 -4.96 -0.24 20.38
CA PRO A 99 -6.37 -0.46 20.65
C PRO A 99 -7.04 0.58 21.56
N SER A 100 -6.26 1.36 22.31
CA SER A 100 -6.76 2.34 23.29
C SER A 100 -5.85 3.57 23.33
N LYS A 101 -6.44 4.72 23.69
CA LYS A 101 -5.72 5.98 23.94
C LYS A 101 -5.04 6.06 25.32
N GLU A 102 -5.24 5.05 26.16
CA GLU A 102 -4.61 4.94 27.48
C GLU A 102 -3.16 4.41 27.40
N ILE A 103 -2.64 4.15 26.19
CA ILE A 103 -1.30 3.61 25.99
C ILE A 103 -0.26 4.71 26.23
N ASP A 104 0.63 4.48 27.18
CA ASP A 104 1.80 5.33 27.42
C ASP A 104 2.77 5.27 26.22
N CYS A 105 2.81 6.35 25.45
CA CYS A 105 3.64 6.46 24.25
C CYS A 105 5.13 6.63 24.58
N GLU A 106 5.47 7.25 25.72
CA GLU A 106 6.87 7.39 26.13
C GLU A 106 7.46 6.04 26.50
N GLU A 107 6.73 5.21 27.26
CA GLU A 107 7.17 3.86 27.60
C GLU A 107 7.17 2.93 26.38
N LEU A 108 6.18 3.04 25.48
CA LEU A 108 6.10 2.23 24.25
C LEU A 108 7.32 2.44 23.34
N LEU A 109 7.77 3.69 23.22
CA LEU A 109 8.84 4.11 22.30
C LEU A 109 10.19 4.29 23.00
N LYS A 110 10.24 4.04 24.30
CA LYS A 110 11.47 4.04 25.11
C LYS A 110 12.54 3.19 24.45
N ASP A 111 13.79 3.64 24.52
CA ASP A 111 14.98 2.92 24.05
C ASP A 111 14.93 2.32 22.63
N LEU A 112 13.95 2.70 21.79
CA LEU A 112 13.94 2.32 20.38
C LEU A 112 15.00 3.14 19.63
N PRO A 113 15.69 2.55 18.64
CA PRO A 113 16.72 3.24 17.89
C PRO A 113 16.19 4.48 17.16
N SER A 114 16.95 5.58 17.19
CA SER A 114 16.66 6.77 16.39
C SER A 114 16.67 6.43 14.89
N GLY A 115 15.84 7.12 14.10
CA GLY A 115 15.67 6.87 12.67
C GLY A 115 14.89 5.60 12.30
N LEU A 116 14.45 4.80 13.28
CA LEU A 116 13.62 3.62 13.05
C LEU A 116 12.32 4.00 12.35
N THR A 117 11.91 3.19 11.38
CA THR A 117 10.60 3.34 10.73
C THR A 117 9.52 2.70 11.59
N ILE A 118 8.51 3.48 11.98
CA ILE A 118 7.43 3.04 12.84
C ILE A 118 6.09 3.39 12.21
N TYR A 119 5.17 2.42 12.18
CA TYR A 119 3.80 2.59 11.75
C TYR A 119 2.89 2.53 12.97
N PHE A 120 1.97 3.48 13.09
CA PHE A 120 0.97 3.51 14.14
C PHE A 120 -0.41 3.35 13.52
N LYS A 121 -1.15 2.36 14.01
CA LYS A 121 -2.55 2.15 13.66
C LYS A 121 -3.44 2.26 14.89
N PRO A 122 -3.94 3.45 15.19
CA PRO A 122 -5.02 3.63 16.14
C PRO A 122 -6.28 2.86 15.71
N GLU A 123 -6.94 2.22 16.66
CA GLU A 123 -8.30 1.67 16.47
C GLU A 123 -9.39 2.63 16.98
N PHE A 124 -8.97 3.82 17.39
CA PHE A 124 -9.76 4.97 17.82
C PHE A 124 -9.40 6.21 16.98
N HIS A 125 -10.15 7.30 17.15
CA HIS A 125 -9.93 8.58 16.46
C HIS A 125 -9.92 9.71 17.50
N ASP A 126 -8.73 10.21 17.81
CA ASP A 126 -8.48 11.14 18.92
C ASP A 126 -7.22 11.97 18.60
N ALA A 127 -7.39 13.25 18.30
CA ALA A 127 -6.34 14.15 17.87
C ALA A 127 -5.40 14.57 19.01
N GLU A 128 -5.91 14.64 20.25
CA GLU A 128 -5.11 14.97 21.43
C GLU A 128 -4.04 13.90 21.66
N PHE A 129 -4.45 12.63 21.62
CA PHE A 129 -3.53 11.50 21.70
C PHE A 129 -2.47 11.52 20.59
N ILE A 130 -2.88 11.84 19.34
CA ILE A 130 -1.94 11.90 18.22
C ILE A 130 -0.93 13.04 18.37
N GLN A 131 -1.34 14.19 18.92
CA GLN A 131 -0.44 15.31 19.21
C GLN A 131 0.55 14.97 20.33
N GLU A 132 0.11 14.24 21.36
CA GLU A 132 1.01 13.71 22.38
C GLU A 132 2.06 12.77 21.75
N LEU A 133 1.61 11.83 20.91
CA LEU A 133 2.48 10.90 20.19
C LEU A 133 3.47 11.64 19.26
N ASP A 134 3.03 12.67 18.54
CA ASP A 134 3.87 13.51 17.67
C ASP A 134 5.01 14.17 18.47
N THR A 135 4.72 14.62 19.70
CA THR A 135 5.70 15.19 20.61
C THR A 135 6.76 14.16 21.04
N VAL A 136 6.37 12.91 21.27
CA VAL A 136 7.30 11.82 21.58
C VAL A 136 8.17 11.46 20.37
N ILE A 137 7.58 11.45 19.16
CA ILE A 137 8.28 11.18 17.91
C ILE A 137 9.37 12.22 17.65
N LEU A 138 9.05 13.51 17.83
CA LEU A 138 10.01 14.62 17.67
C LEU A 138 11.27 14.44 18.53
N LYS A 139 11.12 13.99 19.79
CA LYS A 139 12.25 13.79 20.72
C LYS A 139 13.24 12.70 20.26
N LYS A 140 12.83 11.80 19.37
CA LYS A 140 13.55 10.56 19.04
C LYS A 140 13.93 10.43 17.56
N GLU A 141 13.49 11.37 16.72
CA GLU A 141 13.77 11.43 15.27
C GLU A 141 13.36 10.13 14.53
N PHE A 142 12.18 9.58 14.83
CA PHE A 142 11.66 8.42 14.11
C PHE A 142 11.13 8.78 12.72
N LYS A 143 11.16 7.82 11.80
CA LYS A 143 10.40 7.89 10.54
C LYS A 143 9.00 7.33 10.79
N ALA A 144 8.12 8.15 11.33
CA ALA A 144 6.80 7.73 11.80
C ALA A 144 5.72 7.89 10.72
N TYR A 145 4.82 6.91 10.64
CA TYR A 145 3.67 6.92 9.74
C TYR A 145 2.40 6.61 10.53
N LEU A 146 1.40 7.47 10.41
CA LEU A 146 0.12 7.30 11.08
C LEU A 146 -0.94 6.79 10.09
N GLN A 147 -1.71 5.79 10.53
CA GLN A 147 -2.74 5.15 9.71
C GLN A 147 -4.16 5.61 10.06
N THR A 148 -4.40 6.91 9.96
CA THR A 148 -5.76 7.48 10.10
C THR A 148 -6.55 7.24 8.82
N ASP A 149 -7.74 6.66 8.96
CA ASP A 149 -8.62 6.34 7.85
C ASP A 149 -10.11 6.30 8.25
N ILE A 150 -10.76 7.47 8.31
CA ILE A 150 -12.17 7.60 8.71
C ILE A 150 -13.13 6.99 7.67
N ILE A 151 -12.84 7.14 6.38
CA ILE A 151 -13.63 6.51 5.30
C ILE A 151 -13.41 5.00 5.30
N GLY A 152 -12.18 4.52 5.56
CA GLY A 152 -11.92 3.10 5.70
C GLY A 152 -12.58 2.48 6.93
N LYS A 153 -12.76 3.24 8.03
CA LYS A 153 -13.59 2.84 9.16
C LYS A 153 -15.05 2.70 8.73
N LEU A 154 -15.62 3.72 8.08
CA LEU A 154 -16.98 3.69 7.55
C LEU A 154 -17.20 2.49 6.62
N ALA A 155 -16.30 2.27 5.66
CA ALA A 155 -16.40 1.16 4.72
C ALA A 155 -16.29 -0.21 5.40
N ARG A 156 -15.53 -0.31 6.51
CA ARG A 156 -15.34 -1.57 7.25
C ARG A 156 -16.52 -1.91 8.15
N THR A 157 -17.09 -0.93 8.83
CA THR A 157 -18.08 -1.16 9.90
C THR A 157 -19.47 -0.62 9.59
N GLY A 158 -19.65 0.08 8.46
CA GLY A 158 -20.87 0.82 8.14
C GLY A 158 -21.13 2.03 9.02
N ASN A 159 -20.14 2.44 9.84
CA ASN A 159 -20.27 3.50 10.85
C ASN A 159 -18.99 4.34 10.89
N TRP A 160 -19.16 5.64 11.11
CA TRP A 160 -18.11 6.57 11.54
C TRP A 160 -17.58 6.19 12.94
N PHE A 161 -16.52 6.84 13.42
CA PHE A 161 -16.09 6.71 14.82
C PHE A 161 -17.13 7.31 15.75
N ASP A 162 -17.56 8.54 15.46
CA ASP A 162 -18.71 9.18 16.09
C ASP A 162 -19.76 9.57 15.03
N ASN A 163 -19.46 10.57 14.20
CA ASN A 163 -20.29 10.94 13.07
C ASN A 163 -19.45 11.60 11.97
N MET A 164 -20.03 11.79 10.78
CA MET A 164 -19.30 12.33 9.63
C MET A 164 -18.61 13.67 9.93
N ASN A 165 -19.30 14.60 10.59
CA ASN A 165 -18.76 15.95 10.78
C ASN A 165 -17.66 15.95 11.83
N SER A 166 -17.90 15.34 13.01
CA SER A 166 -16.90 15.30 14.08
C SER A 166 -15.66 14.50 13.69
N ASP A 167 -15.80 13.41 12.93
CA ASP A 167 -14.67 12.64 12.44
C ASP A 167 -13.79 13.45 11.47
N HIS A 168 -14.40 14.26 10.60
CA HIS A 168 -13.63 15.14 9.71
C HIS A 168 -12.97 16.28 10.48
N GLU A 169 -13.67 16.95 11.40
CA GLU A 169 -13.08 17.98 12.27
C GLU A 169 -11.87 17.46 13.04
N GLU A 170 -11.95 16.23 13.55
CA GLU A 170 -10.84 15.60 14.27
C GLU A 170 -9.70 15.19 13.33
N LEU A 171 -10.01 14.75 12.10
CA LEU A 171 -9.01 14.51 11.05
C LEU A 171 -8.27 15.81 10.69
N GLU A 172 -8.97 16.93 10.55
CA GLU A 172 -8.36 18.24 10.27
C GLU A 172 -7.37 18.62 11.36
N LYS A 173 -7.73 18.45 12.64
CA LYS A 173 -6.82 18.70 13.77
C LYS A 173 -5.58 17.83 13.71
N ILE A 174 -5.72 16.53 13.39
CA ILE A 174 -4.57 15.62 13.24
C ILE A 174 -3.66 16.13 12.13
N VAL A 175 -4.24 16.44 10.97
CA VAL A 175 -3.52 16.86 9.77
C VAL A 175 -2.76 18.18 9.98
N GLN A 176 -3.37 19.15 10.66
CA GLN A 176 -2.76 20.47 10.87
C GLN A 176 -1.68 20.48 11.97
N ASN A 177 -1.82 19.62 12.98
CA ASN A 177 -1.01 19.69 14.19
C ASN A 177 0.06 18.58 14.32
N SER A 178 0.04 17.54 13.48
CA SER A 178 0.97 16.40 13.59
C SER A 178 2.06 16.46 12.52
N LYS A 179 3.12 17.25 12.78
CA LYS A 179 4.12 17.64 11.77
C LYS A 179 5.32 16.69 11.69
N ASN A 180 5.48 15.80 12.66
CA ASN A 180 6.63 14.91 12.78
C ASN A 180 6.37 13.52 12.19
N PHE A 181 5.19 13.31 11.62
CA PHE A 181 4.89 12.14 10.80
C PHE A 181 5.25 12.38 9.34
N GLU A 182 5.78 11.34 8.68
CA GLU A 182 6.00 11.31 7.23
C GLU A 182 4.67 11.25 6.44
N SER A 183 3.62 10.73 7.08
CA SER A 183 2.26 10.63 6.54
C SER A 183 1.28 10.47 7.69
N VAL A 184 0.14 11.16 7.60
CA VAL A 184 -0.94 11.12 8.60
C VAL A 184 -2.23 10.49 8.07
N ILE A 185 -2.33 10.26 6.76
CA ILE A 185 -3.47 9.59 6.11
C ILE A 185 -2.99 8.28 5.50
N SER A 186 -3.73 7.20 5.76
CA SER A 186 -3.45 5.89 5.16
C SER A 186 -4.70 5.27 4.56
N ILE A 187 -4.68 4.95 3.27
CA ILE A 187 -5.79 4.26 2.61
C ILE A 187 -5.53 2.75 2.58
N ASN A 188 -6.45 1.95 3.12
CA ASN A 188 -6.29 0.50 3.23
C ASN A 188 -6.98 -0.28 2.10
N LEU A 189 -6.24 -0.56 1.01
CA LEU A 189 -6.70 -1.43 -0.09
C LEU A 189 -6.99 -2.87 0.37
N GLY A 190 -6.29 -3.33 1.41
CA GLY A 190 -6.49 -4.66 1.99
C GLY A 190 -7.91 -4.88 2.50
N LEU A 191 -8.62 -3.82 2.91
CA LEU A 191 -10.04 -3.90 3.26
C LEU A 191 -10.87 -4.46 2.09
N TYR A 192 -10.75 -3.81 0.93
CA TYR A 192 -11.51 -4.17 -0.26
C TYR A 192 -11.10 -5.54 -0.81
N GLN A 193 -9.81 -5.85 -0.83
CA GLN A 193 -9.33 -7.17 -1.28
C GLN A 193 -9.92 -8.29 -0.44
N ASN A 194 -9.86 -8.15 0.89
CA ASN A 194 -10.36 -9.16 1.82
C ASN A 194 -11.90 -9.26 1.77
N ALA A 195 -12.59 -8.19 1.37
CA ALA A 195 -14.03 -8.18 1.11
C ALA A 195 -14.44 -8.75 -0.26
N GLY A 196 -13.49 -9.13 -1.13
CA GLY A 196 -13.81 -9.76 -2.41
C GLY A 196 -13.34 -9.01 -3.65
N ALA A 197 -12.92 -7.74 -3.53
CA ALA A 197 -12.67 -6.86 -4.66
C ALA A 197 -11.58 -7.38 -5.61
N THR A 198 -11.84 -7.26 -6.91
CA THR A 198 -10.85 -7.44 -7.97
C THR A 198 -9.76 -6.36 -7.89
N ILE A 199 -8.63 -6.58 -8.54
CA ILE A 199 -7.53 -5.61 -8.53
C ILE A 199 -7.94 -4.24 -9.10
N PRO A 200 -8.65 -4.13 -10.23
CA PRO A 200 -9.16 -2.85 -10.69
C PRO A 200 -10.10 -2.17 -9.68
N GLN A 201 -10.96 -2.93 -9.00
CA GLN A 201 -11.84 -2.40 -7.94
C GLN A 201 -11.05 -1.89 -6.73
N GLN A 202 -10.03 -2.63 -6.27
CA GLN A 202 -9.16 -2.17 -5.16
C GLN A 202 -8.51 -0.83 -5.49
N LEU A 203 -7.98 -0.68 -6.71
CA LEU A 203 -7.38 0.56 -7.18
C LEU A 203 -8.42 1.67 -7.31
N ALA A 204 -9.56 1.41 -7.97
CA ALA A 204 -10.62 2.39 -8.16
C ALA A 204 -11.17 2.93 -6.83
N TYR A 205 -11.45 2.04 -5.87
CA TYR A 205 -11.97 2.44 -4.56
C TYR A 205 -10.94 3.23 -3.76
N ALA A 206 -9.66 2.84 -3.82
CA ALA A 206 -8.59 3.62 -3.18
C ALA A 206 -8.39 5.00 -3.82
N MET A 207 -8.51 5.12 -5.14
CA MET A 207 -8.40 6.43 -5.81
C MET A 207 -9.62 7.29 -5.54
N ALA A 208 -10.83 6.73 -5.47
CA ALA A 208 -12.02 7.44 -5.05
C ALA A 208 -11.85 8.00 -3.63
N GLN A 209 -11.41 7.16 -2.69
CA GLN A 209 -11.15 7.57 -1.31
C GLN A 209 -10.02 8.60 -1.20
N ALA A 210 -8.94 8.46 -1.98
CA ALA A 210 -7.88 9.47 -2.04
C ALA A 210 -8.40 10.81 -2.55
N THR A 211 -9.29 10.78 -3.54
CA THR A 211 -9.93 11.98 -4.10
C THR A 211 -10.81 12.66 -3.06
N GLU A 212 -11.59 11.92 -2.28
CA GLU A 212 -12.38 12.48 -1.17
C GLU A 212 -11.49 13.18 -0.13
N TYR A 213 -10.39 12.55 0.29
CA TYR A 213 -9.45 13.19 1.19
C TYR A 213 -8.80 14.43 0.57
N LEU A 214 -8.36 14.37 -0.70
CA LEU A 214 -7.75 15.52 -1.37
C LEU A 214 -8.74 16.69 -1.54
N ASN A 215 -10.00 16.41 -1.86
CA ASN A 215 -11.07 17.41 -1.90
C ASN A 215 -11.22 18.11 -0.54
N HIS A 216 -11.30 17.33 0.53
CA HIS A 216 -11.44 17.85 1.88
C HIS A 216 -10.21 18.67 2.30
N LEU A 217 -9.00 18.16 2.08
CA LEU A 217 -7.75 18.84 2.38
C LEU A 217 -7.56 20.13 1.57
N SER A 218 -8.11 20.21 0.36
CA SER A 218 -8.06 21.42 -0.47
C SER A 218 -8.90 22.57 0.09
N GLY A 219 -9.82 22.28 1.01
CA GLY A 219 -10.54 23.30 1.79
C GLY A 219 -9.73 23.88 2.96
N LEU A 220 -8.58 23.29 3.30
CA LEU A 220 -7.70 23.75 4.37
C LEU A 220 -6.63 24.69 3.83
N ASP A 221 -6.14 25.59 4.70
CA ASP A 221 -5.08 26.54 4.37
C ASP A 221 -3.70 25.86 4.41
N PHE A 222 -3.36 25.17 3.33
CA PHE A 222 -2.02 24.64 3.10
C PHE A 222 -1.19 25.56 2.22
N SER A 223 0.02 25.89 2.66
CA SER A 223 1.06 26.44 1.79
C SER A 223 1.47 25.42 0.72
N GLU A 224 2.01 25.93 -0.39
CA GLU A 224 2.50 25.10 -1.49
C GLU A 224 3.61 24.14 -1.05
N GLU A 225 4.45 24.54 -0.09
CA GLU A 225 5.47 23.67 0.49
C GLU A 225 4.83 22.51 1.28
N GLN A 226 3.78 22.78 2.07
CA GLN A 226 3.08 21.73 2.80
C GLN A 226 2.43 20.73 1.83
N LYS A 227 1.76 21.20 0.77
CA LYS A 227 1.15 20.31 -0.23
C LYS A 227 2.20 19.44 -0.93
N ALA A 228 3.34 20.02 -1.32
CA ALA A 228 4.42 19.29 -1.98
C ALA A 228 5.04 18.19 -1.11
N ASN A 229 5.05 18.39 0.22
CA ASN A 229 5.61 17.46 1.19
C ASN A 229 4.57 16.50 1.81
N PHE A 230 3.27 16.74 1.61
CA PHE A 230 2.21 15.91 2.16
C PHE A 230 2.12 14.57 1.40
N LYS A 231 2.58 13.49 2.03
CA LYS A 231 2.55 12.14 1.44
C LYS A 231 1.36 11.37 1.97
N PHE A 232 0.72 10.62 1.08
CA PHE A 232 -0.25 9.59 1.47
C PHE A 232 0.46 8.25 1.68
N GLN A 233 -0.03 7.51 2.66
CA GLN A 233 0.26 6.10 2.83
C GLN A 233 -0.82 5.24 2.17
N PHE A 234 -0.43 4.14 1.54
CA PHE A 234 -1.34 3.09 1.10
C PHE A 234 -0.95 1.77 1.75
N HIS A 235 -1.92 1.12 2.40
CA HIS A 235 -1.77 -0.23 2.90
C HIS A 235 -2.33 -1.22 1.88
N VAL A 236 -1.46 -2.08 1.35
CA VAL A 236 -1.77 -3.00 0.25
C VAL A 236 -1.65 -4.43 0.73
N SER A 237 -2.73 -5.20 0.62
CA SER A 237 -2.63 -6.65 0.75
C SER A 237 -2.15 -7.26 -0.58
N VAL A 238 -1.31 -8.31 -0.54
CA VAL A 238 -0.72 -8.95 -1.72
C VAL A 238 -1.13 -10.42 -1.77
N GLY A 239 -1.78 -10.82 -2.85
CA GLY A 239 -2.21 -12.20 -3.13
C GLY A 239 -1.19 -13.03 -3.91
N SER A 240 -1.67 -14.16 -4.43
CA SER A 240 -0.86 -15.14 -5.17
C SER A 240 -0.76 -14.88 -6.67
N ASP A 241 -1.49 -13.91 -7.21
CA ASP A 241 -1.44 -13.57 -8.64
C ASP A 241 -0.22 -12.69 -8.93
N TYR A 242 0.95 -13.32 -8.99
CA TYR A 242 2.26 -12.68 -8.96
C TYR A 242 2.40 -11.46 -9.88
N PHE A 243 2.09 -11.61 -11.17
CA PHE A 243 2.25 -10.53 -12.14
C PHE A 243 1.20 -9.43 -11.99
N PHE A 244 -0.02 -9.80 -11.62
CA PHE A 244 -1.08 -8.84 -11.35
C PHE A 244 -0.81 -8.02 -10.09
N GLU A 245 -0.25 -8.62 -9.04
CA GLU A 245 0.12 -7.91 -7.82
C GLU A 245 1.27 -6.93 -8.05
N ILE A 246 2.28 -7.32 -8.83
CA ILE A 246 3.33 -6.40 -9.30
C ILE A 246 2.72 -5.24 -10.08
N SER A 247 1.82 -5.55 -11.03
CA SER A 247 1.16 -4.54 -11.86
C SER A 247 0.27 -3.61 -11.02
N LYS A 248 -0.41 -4.14 -10.00
CA LYS A 248 -1.25 -3.37 -9.07
C LYS A 248 -0.46 -2.30 -8.33
N ILE A 249 0.69 -2.67 -7.75
CA ILE A 249 1.52 -1.72 -6.99
C ILE A 249 2.05 -0.61 -7.91
N ARG A 250 2.43 -0.95 -9.14
CA ARG A 250 2.88 0.02 -10.15
C ARG A 250 1.75 0.95 -10.59
N ALA A 251 0.58 0.37 -10.89
CA ALA A 251 -0.61 1.11 -11.27
C ALA A 251 -1.09 2.04 -10.14
N LEU A 252 -1.04 1.60 -8.88
CA LEU A 252 -1.37 2.42 -7.71
C LEU A 252 -0.54 3.70 -7.66
N ARG A 253 0.79 3.59 -7.79
CA ARG A 253 1.68 4.77 -7.80
C ARG A 253 1.36 5.71 -8.95
N TRP A 254 1.11 5.17 -10.13
CA TRP A 254 0.82 5.97 -11.32
C TRP A 254 -0.54 6.69 -11.23
N LEU A 255 -1.59 5.96 -10.83
CA LEU A 255 -2.93 6.51 -10.66
C LEU A 255 -2.94 7.58 -9.57
N PHE A 256 -2.33 7.29 -8.41
CA PHE A 256 -2.25 8.27 -7.33
C PHE A 256 -1.47 9.51 -7.74
N ALA A 257 -0.33 9.36 -8.41
CA ALA A 257 0.45 10.49 -8.91
C ALA A 257 -0.37 11.38 -9.86
N THR A 258 -1.21 10.75 -10.70
CA THR A 258 -2.11 11.46 -11.62
C THR A 258 -3.17 12.24 -10.83
N VAL A 259 -3.85 11.61 -9.88
CA VAL A 259 -4.87 12.26 -9.06
C VAL A 259 -4.27 13.38 -8.22
N ALA A 260 -3.23 13.10 -7.43
CA ALA A 260 -2.62 14.08 -6.51
C ALA A 260 -2.09 15.33 -7.23
N LYS A 261 -1.58 15.18 -8.46
CA LYS A 261 -1.10 16.29 -9.28
C LYS A 261 -2.21 17.30 -9.61
N GLU A 262 -3.42 16.83 -9.89
CA GLU A 262 -4.57 17.72 -10.17
C GLU A 262 -4.95 18.59 -8.96
N PHE A 263 -4.65 18.11 -7.75
CA PHE A 263 -4.88 18.86 -6.50
C PHE A 263 -3.65 19.66 -6.03
N GLY A 264 -2.52 19.59 -6.74
CA GLY A 264 -1.27 20.25 -6.34
C GLY A 264 -0.57 19.62 -5.14
N PHE A 265 -0.94 18.40 -4.74
CA PHE A 265 -0.30 17.66 -3.65
C PHE A 265 0.87 16.80 -4.16
N SER A 266 1.67 16.28 -3.23
CA SER A 266 2.77 15.36 -3.55
C SER A 266 2.28 14.20 -4.41
N SER A 267 2.89 14.04 -5.59
CA SER A 267 2.61 12.90 -6.47
C SER A 267 3.27 11.60 -5.99
N THR A 268 3.96 11.63 -4.85
CA THR A 268 4.64 10.47 -4.26
C THR A 268 3.79 9.86 -3.15
N CYS A 269 3.83 8.54 -3.04
CA CYS A 269 3.14 7.82 -1.97
C CYS A 269 4.03 6.77 -1.31
N HIS A 270 3.74 6.55 -0.03
CA HIS A 270 4.33 5.46 0.74
C HIS A 270 3.46 4.22 0.65
N ILE A 271 4.07 3.04 0.53
CA ILE A 271 3.34 1.78 0.45
C ILE A 271 3.81 0.87 1.58
N LEU A 272 2.87 0.46 2.42
CA LEU A 272 3.03 -0.65 3.34
C LEU A 272 2.32 -1.87 2.75
N ALA A 273 3.04 -2.95 2.50
CA ALA A 273 2.47 -4.16 1.93
C ALA A 273 2.42 -5.29 2.96
N GLU A 274 1.37 -6.09 2.95
CA GLU A 274 1.28 -7.34 3.71
C GLU A 274 0.72 -8.49 2.87
N PRO A 275 1.15 -9.74 3.10
CA PRO A 275 0.50 -10.89 2.48
C PRO A 275 -0.98 -10.98 2.86
N THR A 276 -1.84 -11.29 1.88
CA THR A 276 -3.28 -11.38 2.11
C THR A 276 -3.63 -12.52 3.05
N LYS A 277 -4.67 -12.31 3.87
CA LYS A 277 -5.27 -13.39 4.67
C LYS A 277 -6.23 -14.26 3.85
N ARG A 278 -6.77 -13.75 2.74
CA ARG A 278 -7.84 -14.40 1.95
C ARG A 278 -7.41 -15.73 1.32
N THR A 279 -6.13 -15.90 1.01
CA THR A 279 -5.58 -17.13 0.41
C THR A 279 -5.07 -18.11 1.46
N LYS A 280 -5.09 -17.75 2.75
CA LYS A 280 -4.59 -18.61 3.83
C LYS A 280 -5.65 -19.65 4.21
N THR A 281 -5.21 -20.89 4.38
CA THR A 281 -6.10 -22.02 4.69
C THR A 281 -5.91 -22.47 6.14
N LEU A 282 -7.02 -22.86 6.80
CA LEU A 282 -6.99 -23.53 8.11
C LEU A 282 -6.46 -24.96 7.97
N TYR A 283 -6.86 -25.65 6.90
CA TYR A 283 -6.35 -26.97 6.54
C TYR A 283 -4.99 -26.86 5.86
N ASP A 284 -4.12 -27.80 6.18
CA ASP A 284 -2.73 -27.85 5.70
C ASP A 284 -2.03 -26.48 5.83
N TYR A 285 -2.05 -25.95 7.06
CA TYR A 285 -1.61 -24.59 7.36
C TYR A 285 -0.13 -24.35 7.02
N ASN A 286 0.69 -25.40 6.92
CA ASN A 286 2.10 -25.28 6.53
C ASN A 286 2.25 -24.75 5.09
N VAL A 287 1.29 -25.02 4.21
CA VAL A 287 1.28 -24.47 2.83
C VAL A 287 1.17 -22.95 2.85
N ASN A 288 0.68 -22.34 3.94
CA ASN A 288 0.66 -20.89 4.06
C ASN A 288 2.07 -20.27 4.05
N LEU A 289 3.13 -21.01 4.38
CA LEU A 289 4.52 -20.55 4.22
C LEU A 289 4.85 -20.25 2.76
N LEU A 290 4.33 -21.03 1.80
CA LEU A 290 4.53 -20.81 0.37
C LEU A 290 3.65 -19.69 -0.20
N ARG A 291 2.58 -19.33 0.52
CA ARG A 291 1.66 -18.26 0.13
C ARG A 291 2.05 -16.90 0.70
N THR A 292 3.04 -16.84 1.59
CA THR A 292 3.42 -15.66 2.38
C THR A 292 4.64 -14.99 1.78
#